data_AF-A0ABD0ZCF3-F1
#
_entry.id   AF-A0ABD0ZCF3-F1
#
_cell.length_a   1.000
_cell.length_b   1.000
_cell.length_c   1.000
_cell.angle_alpha   90.00
_cell.angle_beta   90.00
_cell.angle_gamma   90.00
#
_symmetry.space_group_name_H-M   'P 1'
#
loop_
_entity.id
_entity.type
_entity.pdbx_description
1 polymer ?
#
loop_
_entity_poly.entity_id
_entity_poly.type
_entity_poly.pdbx_seq_one_letter_code
_entity_poly.pdbx_strand_id
1 'polypeptide(L)'
;MIQHTNTGQEGWSVQHCTVIYLHALQSGLYRIKLQPSATRPTVGIPLVDGVVVSRNMVGSLVRQTALNICRRKRLDNESYQPPHTRRRLKIQEIASKYETVVSRADLLTDLFS
;
A
#
# COMPACT_ATOMS: atom_id res chain seq x y z
N MET A 1 -7.84 -18.01 -18.51
CA MET A 1 -7.01 -16.81 -18.28
C MET A 1 -7.05 -16.53 -16.79
N ILE A 2 -5.96 -16.77 -16.05
CA ILE A 2 -5.94 -16.66 -14.59
C ILE A 2 -6.03 -15.17 -14.22
N GLN A 3 -7.14 -14.76 -13.60
CA GLN A 3 -7.27 -13.41 -13.05
C GLN A 3 -6.21 -13.23 -11.96
N HIS A 4 -5.26 -12.33 -12.18
CA HIS A 4 -4.30 -11.94 -11.14
C HIS A 4 -5.07 -11.36 -9.95
N THR A 5 -4.67 -11.74 -8.73
CA THR A 5 -5.08 -11.02 -7.52
C THR A 5 -4.63 -9.56 -7.65
N ASN A 6 -5.55 -8.71 -8.09
CA ASN A 6 -5.41 -7.28 -7.95
C ASN A 6 -5.25 -6.98 -6.44
N THR A 7 -4.48 -5.94 -6.10
CA THR A 7 -4.29 -5.53 -4.71
C THR A 7 -5.56 -4.96 -4.06
N GLY A 8 -6.72 -5.09 -4.73
CA GLY A 8 -8.00 -4.50 -4.31
C GLY A 8 -8.06 -2.99 -4.51
N GLN A 9 -7.24 -2.41 -5.39
CA GLN A 9 -7.24 -0.97 -5.67
C GLN A 9 -7.57 -0.73 -7.15
N GLU A 10 -8.86 -0.79 -7.47
CA GLU A 10 -9.37 -0.39 -8.78
C GLU A 10 -9.65 1.12 -8.80
N GLY A 11 -9.17 1.80 -9.85
CA GLY A 11 -9.44 3.23 -10.10
C GLY A 11 -8.49 4.19 -9.39
N TRP A 12 -7.34 4.51 -10.01
CA TRP A 12 -6.57 5.69 -9.63
C TRP A 12 -7.30 6.93 -10.18
N SER A 13 -8.11 7.58 -9.35
CA SER A 13 -8.48 8.97 -9.63
C SER A 13 -7.31 9.87 -9.25
N VAL A 14 -6.89 10.74 -10.18
CA VAL A 14 -5.82 11.74 -9.98
C VAL A 14 -6.07 12.60 -8.73
N GLN A 15 -7.33 12.74 -8.33
CA GLN A 15 -7.78 13.46 -7.14
C GLN A 15 -7.31 12.83 -5.80
N HIS A 16 -6.83 11.58 -5.83
CA HIS A 16 -6.27 10.87 -4.67
C HIS A 16 -4.74 10.68 -4.74
N CYS A 17 -4.08 11.28 -5.73
CA CYS A 17 -2.62 11.23 -5.85
C CYS A 17 -1.96 12.35 -5.03
N THR A 18 -0.80 12.03 -4.45
CA THR A 18 0.08 13.02 -3.80
C THR A 18 1.34 13.12 -4.65
N VAL A 19 1.71 14.32 -5.07
CA VAL A 19 2.85 14.55 -5.95
C VAL A 19 4.00 15.19 -5.18
N ILE A 20 5.20 14.67 -5.34
CA ILE A 20 6.43 15.18 -4.74
C ILE A 20 7.30 15.74 -5.87
N TYR A 21 7.47 17.06 -5.91
CA TYR A 21 8.32 17.74 -6.87
C TYR A 21 9.73 17.91 -6.31
N LEU A 22 10.72 17.68 -7.15
CA LEU A 22 12.14 17.82 -6.86
C LEU A 22 12.72 18.91 -7.75
N HIS A 23 13.20 20.00 -7.17
CA HIS A 23 13.79 21.11 -7.90
C HIS A 23 15.26 21.26 -7.53
N ALA A 24 16.17 20.97 -8.47
CA ALA A 24 17.60 21.18 -8.28
C ALA A 24 17.91 22.69 -8.20
N LEU A 25 18.72 23.08 -7.22
CA LEU A 25 19.19 24.46 -7.05
C LEU A 25 20.62 24.59 -7.56
N GLN A 26 21.02 25.81 -7.92
CA GLN A 26 22.41 26.11 -8.33
C GLN A 26 23.44 25.76 -7.23
N SER A 27 23.01 25.72 -5.96
CA SER A 27 23.84 25.30 -4.82
C SER A 27 24.13 23.79 -4.77
N GLY A 28 23.55 22.98 -5.67
CA GLY A 28 23.65 21.52 -5.62
C GLY A 28 22.70 20.84 -4.62
N LEU A 29 21.84 21.63 -3.96
CA LEU A 29 20.75 21.16 -3.11
C LEU A 29 19.46 20.94 -3.90
N TYR A 30 18.47 20.30 -3.29
CA TYR A 30 17.15 20.08 -3.87
C TYR A 30 16.07 20.75 -3.03
N ARG A 31 15.26 21.62 -3.64
CA ARG A 31 14.03 22.13 -3.04
C ARG A 31 12.90 21.15 -3.32
N ILE A 32 12.19 20.76 -2.26
CA ILE A 32 11.05 19.85 -2.33
C ILE A 32 9.77 20.68 -2.36
N LYS A 33 8.83 20.32 -3.25
CA LYS A 33 7.45 20.80 -3.19
C LYS A 33 6.49 19.63 -3.04
N LEU A 34 5.60 19.71 -2.05
CA LEU A 34 4.61 18.69 -1.77
C LEU A 34 3.24 19.18 -2.22
N GLN A 35 2.65 18.49 -3.19
CA GLN A 35 1.27 18.71 -3.58
C GLN A 35 0.40 17.60 -2.99
N PRO A 36 -0.33 17.88 -1.89
CA PRO A 36 -1.27 16.93 -1.31
C PRO A 36 -2.40 16.63 -2.30
N SER A 37 -3.06 15.49 -2.11
CA SER A 37 -4.30 15.21 -2.84
C SER A 37 -5.36 16.24 -2.45
N ALA A 38 -6.16 16.71 -3.42
CA ALA A 38 -7.20 17.73 -3.20
C ALA A 38 -8.17 17.37 -2.06
N THR A 39 -8.35 16.07 -1.82
CA THR A 39 -9.26 15.55 -0.81
C THR A 39 -8.68 15.50 0.60
N ARG A 40 -7.34 15.54 0.79
CA ARG A 40 -6.71 15.32 2.10
C ARG A 40 -5.34 15.99 2.27
N PRO A 41 -5.11 16.74 3.36
CA PRO A 41 -3.80 17.31 3.68
C PRO A 41 -2.80 16.22 4.12
N THR A 42 -1.54 16.35 3.70
CA THR A 42 -0.46 15.43 4.05
C THR A 42 0.04 15.70 5.46
N VAL A 43 -0.35 14.88 6.44
CA VAL A 43 0.18 14.94 7.81
C VAL A 43 0.99 13.69 8.12
N GLY A 44 2.30 13.87 8.34
CA GLY A 44 3.19 12.83 8.89
C GLY A 44 4.45 12.59 8.06
N ILE A 45 5.30 13.60 7.89
CA ILE A 45 6.50 13.45 7.06
C ILE A 45 7.71 14.27 7.54
N PRO A 46 8.95 13.75 7.38
CA PRO A 46 10.17 14.53 7.57
C PRO A 46 10.37 15.63 6.52
N LEU A 47 9.77 15.51 5.32
CA LEU A 47 9.77 16.57 4.31
C LEU A 47 8.51 17.43 4.43
N VAL A 48 8.70 18.74 4.46
CA VAL A 48 7.64 19.76 4.43
C VAL A 48 7.77 20.53 3.11
N ASP A 49 6.68 21.12 2.65
CA ASP A 49 6.71 21.96 1.45
C ASP A 49 7.75 23.09 1.59
N GLY A 50 8.56 23.29 0.55
CA GLY A 50 9.63 24.29 0.52
C GLY A 50 10.94 23.87 1.17
N VAL A 51 11.02 22.69 1.81
CA VAL A 51 12.26 22.22 2.44
C VAL A 51 13.36 22.00 1.39
N VAL A 52 14.57 22.42 1.73
CA VAL A 52 15.78 22.21 0.91
C VAL A 52 16.62 21.11 1.55
N VAL A 53 17.00 20.11 0.75
CA VAL A 53 17.74 18.93 1.20
C VAL A 53 18.99 18.69 0.39
N SER A 54 19.96 18.02 1.00
CA SER A 54 21.20 17.63 0.34
C SER A 54 20.98 16.54 -0.71
N ARG A 55 21.84 16.53 -1.73
CA ARG A 55 21.81 15.54 -2.83
C ARG A 55 21.94 14.09 -2.35
N ASN A 56 22.69 13.83 -1.28
CA ASN A 56 22.88 12.47 -0.75
C ASN A 56 21.68 11.96 0.07
N MET A 57 20.90 12.85 0.69
CA MET A 57 19.77 12.46 1.55
C MET A 57 18.42 12.50 0.85
N VAL A 58 18.31 13.22 -0.27
CA VAL A 58 17.05 13.43 -0.99
C VAL A 58 16.31 12.12 -1.30
N GLY A 59 17.02 11.08 -1.77
CA GLY A 59 16.41 9.79 -2.09
C GLY A 59 15.81 9.09 -0.88
N SER A 60 16.53 9.09 0.25
CA SER A 60 16.05 8.48 1.50
C SER A 60 14.83 9.21 2.04
N LEU A 61 14.89 10.54 2.09
CA LEU A 61 13.81 11.38 2.61
C LEU A 61 12.55 11.27 1.74
N VAL A 62 12.68 11.29 0.41
CA VAL A 62 11.54 11.10 -0.51
C VAL A 62 10.92 9.71 -0.33
N ARG A 63 11.73 8.65 -0.19
CA ARG A 63 11.22 7.29 0.03
C ARG A 63 10.47 7.16 1.35
N GLN A 64 11.03 7.67 2.45
CA GLN A 64 10.36 7.70 3.75
C GLN A 64 9.06 8.49 3.67
N THR A 65 9.08 9.60 2.93
CA THR A 65 7.91 10.46 2.74
C THR A 65 6.78 9.74 2.02
N ALA A 66 7.08 9.09 0.90
CA ALA A 66 6.12 8.28 0.16
C ALA A 66 5.57 7.12 1.01
N LEU A 67 6.43 6.40 1.75
CA LEU A 67 5.99 5.30 2.62
C LEU A 67 5.05 5.77 3.74
N ASN A 68 5.35 6.91 4.37
CA ASN A 68 4.49 7.45 5.42
C ASN A 68 3.14 7.91 4.87
N ILE A 69 3.10 8.56 3.71
CA ILE A 69 1.85 8.93 3.02
C ILE A 69 1.01 7.68 2.76
N CYS A 70 1.61 6.61 2.21
CA CYS A 70 0.89 5.36 1.93
C CYS A 70 0.40 4.65 3.20
N ARG A 71 1.18 4.65 4.28
CA ARG A 71 0.76 4.08 5.58
C ARG A 71 -0.39 4.87 6.18
N ARG A 72 -0.35 6.20 6.14
CA ARG A 72 -1.46 7.06 6.59
C ARG A 72 -2.72 6.80 5.77
N LYS A 73 -2.61 6.78 4.43
CA LYS A 73 -3.73 6.44 3.54
C LYS A 73 -4.39 5.10 3.88
N ARG A 74 -3.59 4.10 4.30
CA ARG A 74 -4.12 2.79 4.74
C ARG A 74 -4.88 2.90 6.06
N LEU A 75 -4.37 3.68 7.03
CA LEU A 75 -5.05 3.87 8.32
C LEU A 75 -6.35 4.69 8.19
N ASP A 76 -6.39 5.61 7.24
CA ASP A 76 -7.56 6.47 7.00
C ASP A 76 -8.70 5.76 6.24
N ASN A 77 -8.42 4.61 5.61
CA ASN A 77 -9.42 3.85 4.87
C ASN A 77 -10.16 2.93 5.83
N GLU A 78 -11.44 3.19 6.11
CA GLU A 78 -12.24 2.34 7.01
C GLU A 78 -12.39 0.90 6.50
N SER A 79 -12.35 0.71 5.19
CA SER A 79 -12.36 -0.63 4.57
C SER A 79 -11.00 -1.33 4.64
N TYR A 80 -9.97 -0.68 5.19
CA TYR A 80 -8.66 -1.30 5.32
C TYR A 80 -8.69 -2.38 6.40
N GLN A 81 -8.46 -3.61 5.95
CA GLN A 81 -8.22 -4.73 6.83
C GLN A 81 -6.72 -5.07 6.88
N PRO A 82 -6.15 -5.24 8.09
CA PRO A 82 -4.79 -5.75 8.24
C PRO A 82 -4.57 -7.06 7.48
N PRO A 83 -3.33 -7.34 7.02
CA PRO A 83 -3.04 -8.52 6.20
C PRO A 83 -3.37 -9.83 6.93
N HIS A 84 -3.20 -9.89 8.25
CA HIS A 84 -3.57 -11.06 9.05
C HIS A 84 -5.09 -11.30 9.06
N THR A 85 -5.89 -10.24 9.19
CA THR A 85 -7.37 -10.32 9.15
C THR A 85 -7.85 -10.78 7.78
N ARG A 86 -7.33 -10.16 6.70
CA ARG A 86 -7.64 -10.57 5.32
C ARG A 86 -7.29 -12.04 5.07
N ARG A 87 -6.11 -12.47 5.53
CA ARG A 87 -5.66 -13.86 5.41
C ARG A 87 -6.61 -14.80 6.16
N ARG A 88 -6.99 -14.48 7.40
CA ARG A 88 -7.93 -15.29 8.18
C ARG A 88 -9.27 -15.44 7.46
N LEU A 89 -9.85 -14.33 7.00
CA LEU A 89 -11.13 -14.34 6.27
C LEU A 89 -11.03 -15.17 4.98
N LYS A 90 -9.93 -15.05 4.23
CA LYS A 90 -9.75 -15.83 3.00
C LYS A 90 -9.57 -17.32 3.26
N ILE A 91 -8.87 -17.69 4.34
CA ILE A 91 -8.76 -19.09 4.77
C ILE A 91 -10.14 -19.64 5.14
N GLN A 92 -10.95 -18.88 5.87
CA GLN A 92 -12.32 -19.28 6.22
C GLN A 92 -13.20 -19.44 4.97
N GLU A 93 -13.09 -18.52 4.01
CA GLU A 93 -13.79 -18.60 2.72
C GLU A 93 -13.41 -19.87 1.95
N ILE A 94 -12.11 -20.19 1.88
CA ILE A 94 -11.62 -21.42 1.22
C ILE A 94 -12.14 -22.66 1.96
N ALA A 95 -12.01 -22.68 3.29
CA ALA A 95 -12.45 -23.82 4.10
C ALA A 95 -13.95 -24.11 3.92
N SER A 96 -14.79 -23.07 3.92
CA SER A 96 -16.23 -23.20 3.71
C SER A 96 -16.57 -23.58 2.26
N LYS A 97 -15.87 -23.01 1.27
CA LYS A 97 -16.15 -23.28 -0.15
C LYS A 97 -15.81 -24.71 -0.57
N TYR A 98 -14.78 -25.30 0.02
CA TYR A 98 -14.27 -26.63 -0.32
C TYR A 98 -14.50 -27.64 0.81
N GLU A 99 -15.47 -27.38 1.68
CA GLU A 99 -15.83 -28.29 2.77
C GLU A 99 -16.35 -29.62 2.18
N THR A 100 -15.75 -30.73 2.60
CA THR A 100 -16.17 -32.09 2.21
C THR A 100 -16.47 -32.90 3.46
N VAL A 101 -17.65 -33.52 3.49
CA VAL A 101 -18.05 -34.43 4.58
C VAL A 101 -17.59 -35.84 4.21
N VAL A 102 -16.31 -36.12 4.46
CA VAL A 102 -15.68 -37.42 4.20
C VAL A 102 -14.92 -37.91 5.42
N SER A 103 -14.81 -39.23 5.58
CA SER A 103 -14.00 -39.78 6.66
C SER A 103 -12.52 -39.48 6.41
N ARG A 104 -11.72 -39.46 7.49
CA ARG A 104 -10.28 -39.26 7.37
C ARG A 104 -9.61 -40.31 6.47
N ALA A 105 -10.12 -41.54 6.45
CA ALA A 105 -9.56 -42.61 5.62
C ALA A 105 -9.80 -42.34 4.12
N ASP A 106 -11.01 -41.90 3.77
CA ASP A 106 -11.39 -41.60 2.39
C ASP A 106 -10.62 -40.38 1.88
N LEU A 107 -10.52 -39.32 2.71
CA LEU A 107 -9.75 -38.13 2.37
C LEU A 107 -8.27 -38.43 2.13
N LEU A 108 -7.65 -39.30 2.93
CA LEU A 108 -6.26 -39.70 2.74
C LEU A 108 -6.08 -40.56 1.49
N THR A 109 -7.08 -41.37 1.15
CA THR A 109 -7.04 -42.17 -0.08
C THR A 109 -7.06 -41.24 -1.30
N ASP A 110 -7.96 -40.26 -1.35
CA ASP A 110 -8.07 -39.29 -2.45
C ASP A 110 -6.82 -38.40 -2.61
N LEU A 111 -6.13 -38.07 -1.50
CA LEU A 111 -4.99 -37.15 -1.51
C LEU A 111 -3.68 -37.80 -1.99
N PHE A 112 -3.54 -39.10 -1.80
CA PHE A 112 -2.29 -39.84 -2.03
C PHE A 112 -2.41 -40.94 -3.09
N SER A 113 -3.56 -41.03 -3.78
CA SER A 113 -3.77 -41.89 -4.94
C SER A 113 -3.11 -41.34 -6.22
#